data_AF-A0A0H3NZA9-F1
#
_entry.id   AF-A0A0H3NZA9-F1
#
_cell.length_a   1.000
_cell.length_b   1.000
_cell.length_c   1.000
_cell.angle_alpha   90.00
_cell.angle_beta   90.00
_cell.angle_gamma   90.00
#
_symmetry.space_group_name_H-M   'P 1'
#
loop_
_entity.id
_entity.type
_entity.pdbx_description
1 polymer ?
#
loop_
_entity_poly.entity_id
_entity_poly.type
_entity_poly.pdbx_seq_one_letter_code
_entity_poly.pdbx_strand_id
1 'polypeptide(L)' 'MTTLLHQANALSLKRIHLETGVYQPEAIKLYQRLGFELTSQFGRYEYDPLSVYMMKSLDSGHRVNHEQHA' A
#
# COMPACT_ATOMS: atom_id res chain seq x y z
N MET A 1 -9.13 -5.83 1.25
CA MET A 1 -7.97 -5.19 0.57
C MET A 1 -8.33 -4.59 -0.79
N THR A 2 -9.10 -5.30 -1.62
CA THR A 2 -9.57 -4.81 -2.93
C THR A 2 -10.30 -3.47 -2.87
N THR A 3 -11.21 -3.29 -1.89
CA THR A 3 -11.93 -2.01 -1.69
C THR A 3 -10.98 -0.84 -1.39
N LEU A 4 -9.98 -1.06 -0.53
CA LEU A 4 -9.00 -0.02 -0.15
C LEU A 4 -8.17 0.43 -1.35
N LEU A 5 -7.70 -0.50 -2.18
CA LEU A 5 -6.95 -0.19 -3.39
C LEU A 5 -7.81 0.56 -4.42
N HIS A 6 -9.09 0.19 -4.54
CA HIS A 6 -10.02 0.84 -5.47
C HIS A 6 -10.28 2.29 -5.06
N GLN A 7 -10.52 2.55 -3.77
CA GLN A 7 -10.73 3.90 -3.24
C GLN A 7 -9.46 4.75 -3.34
N ALA A 8 -8.29 4.19 -3.06
CA ALA A 8 -7.04 4.92 -3.15
C ALA A 8 -6.72 5.36 -4.60
N ASN A 9 -7.06 4.53 -5.59
CA ASN A 9 -7.00 4.92 -7.00
C ASN A 9 -8.04 5.99 -7.35
N ALA A 10 -9.29 5.86 -6.89
CA ALA A 10 -10.33 6.88 -7.10
C ALA A 10 -9.94 8.25 -6.53
N LEU A 11 -9.21 8.26 -5.41
CA LEU A 11 -8.67 9.45 -4.76
C LEU A 11 -7.33 9.92 -5.35
N SER A 12 -6.81 9.26 -6.41
CA SER A 12 -5.49 9.54 -7.00
C SER A 12 -4.36 9.61 -5.97
N LEU A 13 -4.42 8.74 -4.94
CA LEU A 13 -3.36 8.63 -3.96
C LEU A 13 -2.14 7.97 -4.61
N LYS A 14 -0.95 8.50 -4.33
CA LYS A 14 0.29 8.00 -4.92
C LYS A 14 0.86 6.78 -4.21
N ARG A 15 0.57 6.63 -2.92
CA ARG A 15 1.15 5.60 -2.04
C ARG A 15 0.19 5.24 -0.92
N ILE A 16 0.19 3.96 -0.53
CA ILE A 16 -0.48 3.46 0.68
C ILE A 16 0.60 2.99 1.63
N HIS A 17 0.52 3.42 2.90
CA HIS A 17 1.35 2.89 3.97
C HIS A 17 0.49 2.03 4.90
N LEU A 18 1.09 0.99 5.46
CA LEU A 18 0.50 0.16 6.50
C LEU A 18 1.52 -0.15 7.59
N GLU A 19 1.01 -0.41 8.78
CA GLU A 19 1.76 -0.89 9.94
C GLU A 19 1.22 -2.27 10.31
N THR A 20 2.10 -3.21 10.61
CA THR A 20 1.75 -4.53 11.15
C THR A 20 2.77 -4.98 12.18
N GLY A 21 2.37 -5.84 13.11
CA GLY A 21 3.29 -6.36 14.12
C GLY A 21 4.25 -7.41 13.54
N VAL A 22 5.51 -7.41 14.00
CA VAL A 22 6.57 -8.35 13.57
C VAL A 22 6.21 -9.82 13.81
N TYR A 23 5.37 -10.09 14.82
CA TYR A 23 4.90 -11.43 15.16
C TYR A 23 3.81 -11.99 14.21
N GLN A 24 3.46 -11.25 13.15
CA GLN A 24 2.47 -11.67 12.15
C GLN A 24 3.13 -11.94 10.78
N PRO A 25 3.99 -12.97 10.67
CA PRO A 25 4.74 -13.23 9.43
C PRO A 25 3.83 -13.58 8.24
N GLU A 26 2.63 -14.13 8.48
CA GLU A 26 1.64 -14.40 7.43
C GLU A 26 1.05 -13.12 6.85
N ALA A 27 0.78 -12.13 7.70
CA ALA A 27 0.30 -10.82 7.25
C ALA A 27 1.37 -10.11 6.42
N ILE A 28 2.63 -10.13 6.87
CA ILE A 28 3.76 -9.57 6.13
C ILE A 28 3.87 -10.22 4.74
N LYS A 29 3.84 -11.56 4.67
CA LYS A 29 3.88 -12.29 3.38
C LYS A 29 2.68 -11.96 2.49
N LEU A 30 1.49 -11.81 3.06
CA LEU A 30 0.31 -11.41 2.31
C LEU A 30 0.50 -10.01 1.68
N TYR A 31 0.99 -9.04 2.45
CA TYR A 31 1.24 -7.68 1.95
C TYR A 31 2.36 -7.66 0.91
N GLN A 32 3.44 -8.42 1.10
CA GLN A 32 4.49 -8.59 0.09
C GLN A 32 3.93 -9.12 -1.23
N ARG A 33 3.07 -10.14 -1.18
CA ARG A 33 2.39 -10.69 -2.37
C ARG A 33 1.45 -9.69 -3.04
N LEU A 34 0.90 -8.75 -2.28
CA LEU A 34 0.06 -7.66 -2.79
C LEU A 34 0.88 -6.47 -3.33
N GLY A 35 2.21 -6.56 -3.31
CA GLY A 35 3.12 -5.54 -3.82
C GLY A 35 3.44 -4.44 -2.81
N PHE A 36 3.30 -4.70 -1.52
CA PHE A 36 3.81 -3.81 -0.46
C PHE A 36 5.26 -4.18 -0.14
N GLU A 37 6.10 -3.17 -0.03
CA GLU A 37 7.52 -3.28 0.26
C GLU A 37 7.80 -2.76 1.67
N LEU A 38 8.83 -3.28 2.34
CA LEU A 38 9.23 -2.76 3.65
C LEU A 38 9.70 -1.32 3.50
N THR A 39 9.28 -0.46 4.43
CA THR A 39 9.61 0.96 4.40
C THR A 39 10.00 1.42 5.80
N SER A 40 10.67 2.57 5.87
CA SER A 40 10.93 3.22 7.16
C SER A 40 9.61 3.70 7.77
N GLN A 41 9.62 3.94 9.08
CA GLN A 41 8.51 4.57 9.77
C GLN A 41 8.02 5.83 9.03
N PHE A 42 6.71 6.01 8.95
CA PHE A 42 6.10 7.16 8.31
C PHE A 42 5.44 8.07 9.34
N GLY A 43 5.48 9.38 9.08
CA GLY A 43 4.86 10.38 9.95
C GLY A 43 5.68 10.69 11.20
N ARG A 44 4.97 10.89 12.33
CA ARG A 44 5.54 11.25 13.64
C ARG A 44 5.57 10.09 14.64
N TYR A 45 5.30 8.86 14.19
CA TYR A 45 5.34 7.70 15.07
C TYR A 45 6.78 7.42 15.49
N GLU A 46 6.96 7.22 16.80
CA GLU A 46 8.23 6.76 17.36
C GLU A 46 8.48 5.33 16.90
N TYR A 47 9.75 5.03 16.62
CA TYR A 47 10.18 3.70 16.20
C TYR A 47 9.82 2.68 17.28
N ASP A 48 8.92 1.75 16.96
CA ASP A 48 8.68 0.59 17.79
C ASP A 48 9.36 -0.65 17.17
N PRO A 49 10.22 -1.37 17.92
CA PRO A 49 10.95 -2.52 17.40
C PRO A 49 10.04 -3.72 17.08
N LEU A 50 8.78 -3.71 17.54
CA LEU A 50 7.80 -4.74 17.23
C LEU A 50 6.89 -4.35 16.05
N SER A 51 7.04 -3.14 15.51
CA SER A 51 6.28 -2.65 14.37
C SER A 51 7.06 -2.79 13.06
N VAL A 52 6.36 -3.29 12.05
CA VAL A 52 6.84 -3.41 10.68
C VAL A 52 6.01 -2.49 9.80
N TYR A 53 6.68 -1.56 9.15
CA TYR A 53 6.07 -0.62 8.22
C TYR A 53 6.25 -1.11 6.79
N MET A 54 5.17 -1.04 6.01
CA MET A 54 5.21 -1.39 4.59
C MET A 54 4.51 -0.31 3.76
N MET A 55 4.97 -0.12 2.53
CA MET A 55 4.41 0.85 1.59
C MET A 55 4.21 0.20 0.23
N LYS A 56 3.10 0.55 -0.42
CA LYS A 56 2.84 0.22 -1.81
C LYS A 56 2.64 1.49 -2.62
N SER A 57 3.42 1.61 -3.68
CA SER A 57 3.20 2.63 -4.69
C SER A 57 1.94 2.30 -5.49
N LEU A 58 1.07 3.29 -5.60
CA LEU A 58 -0.02 3.31 -6.55
C LEU A 58 0.48 4.18 -7.70
N ASP A 59 1.34 3.60 -8.53
CA ASP A 59 1.74 4.27 -9.75
C ASP A 59 0.47 4.64 -10.52
N SER A 60 0.35 5.92 -10.90
CA SER A 60 -0.80 6.44 -11.64
C SER A 60 -0.89 5.89 -13.08
N GLY A 61 -0.13 4.84 -13.40
CA GLY A 61 -0.10 4.13 -14.66
C GLY A 61 -1.33 3.29 -14.97
N HIS A 62 -2.43 3.39 -14.21
CA HIS A 62 -3.73 3.04 -14.78
C HIS A 62 -4.17 4.19 -15.70
N ARG A 63 -3.48 4.30 -16.85
CA ARG A 63 -4.12 4.75 -18.08
C ARG A 63 -5.23 3.74 -18.33
N VAL A 64 -6.40 3.95 -17.71
CA VAL A 64 -7.63 3.46 -18.30
C VAL A 64 -7.64 4.16 -19.65
N ASN A 65 -7.24 3.43 -20.70
CA ASN A 65 -7.51 3.85 -22.05
C ASN A 65 -9.03 3.99 -22.08
N HIS A 66 -9.49 5.22 -21.97
CA HIS A 66 -10.87 5.57 -22.21
C HIS A 66 -11.05 5.30 -23.70
N GLU A 67 -11.41 4.07 -24.04
CA GLU A 67 -11.77 3.68 -25.40
C GLU A 67 -13.02 4.51 -25.77
N GLN A 68 -12.74 5.62 -26.45
CA GLN A 68 -13.41 6.17 -27.64
C GLN A 68 -14.93 5.99 -27.69
N HIS A 69 -15.72 7.05 -27.57
CA HIS A 69 -16.25 7.78 -28.74
C HIS A 69 -16.82 6.85 -29.82
N ALA A 70 -18.12 6.58 -29.78
CA ALA A 70 -19.11 6.85 -30.84
C ALA A 70 -20.45 6.20 -30.49
#